data_AF-F5L4Q9-F1
#
_entry.id   AF-F5L4Q9-F1
#
_cell.length_a   1.000
_cell.length_b   1.000
_cell.length_c   1.000
_cell.angle_alpha   90.00
_cell.angle_beta   90.00
_cell.angle_gamma   90.00
#
_symmetry.space_group_name_H-M   'P 1'
#
loop_
_entity.id
_entity.type
_entity.pdbx_description
1 polymer ?
#
loop_
_entity_poly.entity_id
_entity_poly.type
_entity_poly.pdbx_seq_one_letter_code
_entity_poly.pdbx_strand_id
1 'polypeptide(L)'
;MRLPVKVKGKVIGYTEKGVFIKPVKSNRHYFEKYDGYAVQASVVPTLRRRNVHTIRLIEDGTREYTISLADFLRHGKLVDYGHGEQIVCPLEHWTSDAEPKERIQQLAFF
;
A
#
# COMPACT_ATOMS: atom_id res chain seq x y z
N MET A 1 -19.40 -5.10 -8.57
CA MET A 1 -19.15 -3.87 -9.33
C MET A 1 -17.84 -3.25 -8.88
N ARG A 2 -16.95 -2.91 -9.82
CA ARG A 2 -15.68 -2.25 -9.54
C ARG A 2 -15.88 -0.74 -9.62
N LEU A 3 -15.58 -0.02 -8.53
CA LEU A 3 -15.77 1.42 -8.45
C LEU A 3 -14.42 2.15 -8.39
N PRO A 4 -14.18 3.17 -9.23
CA PRO A 4 -12.92 3.90 -9.20
C PRO A 4 -12.77 4.71 -7.91
N VAL A 5 -11.53 4.82 -7.43
CA VAL A 5 -11.11 5.75 -6.38
C VAL A 5 -10.21 6.79 -7.03
N LYS A 6 -10.56 8.07 -6.85
CA LYS A 6 -9.88 9.19 -7.50
C LYS A 6 -9.24 10.12 -6.48
N VAL A 7 -8.07 10.66 -6.82
CA VAL A 7 -7.41 11.76 -6.12
C VAL A 7 -7.07 12.82 -7.16
N LYS A 8 -7.50 14.07 -6.94
CA LYS A 8 -7.28 15.19 -7.88
C LYS A 8 -7.67 14.83 -9.33
N GLY A 9 -8.82 14.18 -9.51
CA GLY A 9 -9.33 13.73 -10.82
C GLY A 9 -8.69 12.46 -11.40
N LYS A 10 -7.54 11.99 -10.87
CA LYS A 10 -6.85 10.79 -11.36
C LYS A 10 -7.31 9.54 -10.63
N VAL A 11 -7.56 8.45 -11.37
CA VAL A 11 -7.85 7.14 -10.78
C VAL A 11 -6.55 6.59 -10.17
N ILE A 12 -6.58 6.30 -8.87
CA ILE A 12 -5.43 5.73 -8.14
C ILE A 12 -5.60 4.25 -7.83
N GLY A 13 -6.78 3.71 -8.09
CA GLY A 13 -7.17 2.35 -7.74
C GLY A 13 -8.67 2.18 -7.80
N TYR A 14 -9.14 1.02 -7.35
CA TYR A 14 -10.54 0.62 -7.45
C TYR A 14 -10.99 -0.12 -6.20
N THR A 15 -12.25 0.02 -5.84
CA THR A 15 -12.87 -0.80 -4.79
C THR A 15 -13.74 -1.88 -5.40
N GLU A 16 -13.62 -3.12 -4.90
CA GLU A 16 -14.44 -4.26 -5.30
C GLU A 16 -14.57 -5.22 -4.12
N LYS A 17 -15.81 -5.63 -3.79
CA LYS A 17 -16.10 -6.64 -2.74
C LYS A 17 -15.36 -6.40 -1.41
N GLY A 18 -15.35 -5.16 -0.91
CA GLY A 18 -14.68 -4.80 0.35
C GLY A 18 -13.15 -4.65 0.26
N VAL A 19 -12.56 -4.75 -0.94
CA VAL A 19 -11.12 -4.61 -1.19
C VAL A 19 -10.83 -3.34 -1.98
N PHE A 20 -9.86 -2.54 -1.53
CA PHE A 20 -9.25 -1.48 -2.32
C PHE A 20 -8.01 -2.02 -3.04
N ILE A 21 -8.05 -2.04 -4.37
CA ILE A 21 -7.01 -2.55 -5.25
C ILE A 21 -6.26 -1.38 -5.86
N LYS A 22 -4.97 -1.27 -5.60
CA LYS A 22 -4.11 -0.18 -6.07
C LYS A 22 -2.87 -0.73 -6.78
N PRO A 23 -2.70 -0.48 -8.09
CA PRO A 23 -1.44 -0.77 -8.77
C PRO A 23 -0.36 0.17 -8.24
N VAL A 24 0.82 -0.36 -7.97
CA VAL A 24 2.00 0.41 -7.57
C VAL A 24 3.20 0.02 -8.44
N LYS A 25 4.09 0.97 -8.63
CA LYS A 25 5.40 0.79 -9.29
C LYS A 25 6.49 0.96 -8.25
N SER A 26 7.36 -0.04 -8.09
CA SER A 26 8.42 -0.08 -7.09
C SER A 26 9.31 1.17 -7.16
N ASN A 27 9.83 1.46 -8.35
CA ASN A 27 10.70 2.62 -8.63
C ASN A 27 10.09 4.01 -8.41
N ARG A 28 8.78 4.11 -8.10
CA ARG A 28 8.07 5.39 -7.97
C ARG A 28 7.29 5.53 -6.67
N HIS A 29 6.74 4.43 -6.15
CA HIS A 29 5.81 4.46 -5.02
C HIS A 29 6.37 3.78 -3.78
N TYR A 30 7.52 3.11 -3.89
CA TYR A 30 8.22 2.57 -2.75
C TYR A 30 8.91 3.69 -1.99
N PHE A 31 8.70 3.73 -0.69
CA PHE A 31 9.37 4.68 0.18
C PHE A 31 10.50 3.96 0.91
N GLU A 32 11.72 4.04 0.36
CA GLU A 32 12.91 3.38 0.91
C GLU A 32 13.12 3.70 2.40
N LYS A 33 12.94 4.97 2.80
CA LYS A 33 13.05 5.42 4.19
C LYS A 33 12.14 4.67 5.17
N TYR A 34 10.99 4.17 4.70
CA TYR A 34 9.99 3.50 5.53
C TYR A 34 9.83 2.02 5.18
N ASP A 35 10.64 1.50 4.25
CA ASP A 35 10.56 0.14 3.74
C ASP A 35 9.12 -0.25 3.34
N GLY A 36 8.40 0.64 2.66
CA GLY A 36 6.94 0.51 2.55
C GLY A 36 6.27 1.29 1.44
N TYR A 37 4.96 1.08 1.31
CA TYR A 37 4.11 1.77 0.34
C TYR A 37 3.13 2.72 1.01
N ALA A 38 2.76 3.77 0.27
CA ALA A 38 1.81 4.75 0.75
C ALA A 38 0.47 4.76 -0.01
N VAL A 39 -0.58 5.15 0.70
CA VAL A 39 -1.90 5.50 0.16
C VAL A 39 -2.22 6.93 0.59
N GLN A 40 -2.79 7.75 -0.31
CA GLN A 40 -3.18 9.12 0.06
C GLN A 40 -4.20 9.10 1.21
N ALA A 41 -3.97 9.89 2.26
CA ALA A 41 -4.83 9.92 3.44
C ALA A 41 -6.28 10.32 3.10
N SER A 42 -6.44 11.23 2.13
CA SER A 42 -7.74 11.67 1.60
C SER A 42 -8.64 10.56 1.04
N VAL A 43 -8.08 9.38 0.76
CA VAL A 43 -8.82 8.23 0.24
C VAL A 43 -9.55 7.48 1.35
N VAL A 44 -9.04 7.52 2.59
CA VAL A 44 -9.55 6.73 3.73
C VAL A 44 -11.06 6.94 3.97
N PRO A 45 -11.62 8.17 3.98
CA PRO A 45 -13.05 8.36 4.13
C PRO A 45 -13.87 7.69 3.03
N THR A 46 -13.36 7.66 1.80
CA THR A 46 -14.02 6.98 0.68
C THR A 46 -13.99 5.47 0.86
N LEU A 47 -12.88 4.89 1.35
CA LEU A 47 -12.77 3.46 1.63
C LEU A 47 -13.76 3.03 2.72
N ARG A 48 -13.83 3.80 3.82
CA ARG A 48 -14.77 3.56 4.91
C ARG A 48 -16.23 3.61 4.43
N ARG A 49 -16.62 4.66 3.68
CA ARG A 49 -17.99 4.77 3.12
C ARG A 49 -18.35 3.62 2.17
N ARG A 50 -17.36 2.95 1.59
CA ARG A 50 -17.56 1.82 0.68
C ARG A 50 -17.40 0.46 1.36
N ASN A 51 -17.38 0.42 2.70
CA ASN A 51 -17.18 -0.80 3.49
C ASN A 51 -15.94 -1.59 3.07
N VAL A 52 -14.86 -0.89 2.69
CA VAL A 52 -13.57 -1.53 2.43
C VAL A 52 -12.93 -1.91 3.75
N HIS A 53 -12.53 -3.17 3.85
CA HIS A 53 -11.83 -3.73 5.01
C HIS A 53 -10.42 -4.22 4.66
N THR A 54 -10.09 -4.35 3.37
CA THR A 54 -8.78 -4.83 2.91
C THR A 54 -8.19 -3.89 1.87
N ILE A 55 -6.88 -3.63 1.97
CA ILE A 55 -6.10 -2.97 0.93
C ILE A 55 -5.25 -4.06 0.26
N ARG A 56 -5.26 -4.06 -1.07
CA ARG A 56 -4.42 -4.89 -1.91
C ARG A 56 -3.59 -4.01 -2.85
N LEU A 57 -2.28 -4.12 -2.75
CA LEU A 57 -1.34 -3.52 -3.68
C LEU A 57 -0.89 -4.54 -4.70
N ILE A 58 -0.81 -4.13 -5.96
CA ILE A 58 -0.22 -4.94 -7.04
C ILE A 58 1.05 -4.21 -7.49
N GLU A 59 2.20 -4.66 -6.99
CA GLU A 59 3.52 -4.14 -7.33
C GLU A 59 3.94 -4.65 -8.71
N ASP A 60 4.22 -3.70 -9.60
CA ASP A 60 4.73 -3.92 -10.95
C ASP A 60 3.90 -4.87 -11.83
N GLY A 61 2.67 -5.17 -11.41
CA GLY A 61 1.74 -6.07 -12.10
C GLY A 61 1.86 -7.54 -11.70
N THR A 62 2.73 -7.88 -10.74
CA THR A 62 3.03 -9.29 -10.41
C THR A 62 2.96 -9.61 -8.92
N ARG A 63 3.53 -8.78 -8.05
CA ARG A 63 3.58 -9.06 -6.61
C ARG A 63 2.37 -8.45 -5.90
N GLU A 64 1.65 -9.27 -5.15
CA GLU A 64 0.52 -8.80 -4.34
C GLU A 64 0.92 -8.64 -2.86
N TYR A 65 0.52 -7.52 -2.29
CA TYR A 65 0.61 -7.27 -0.86
C TYR A 65 -0.78 -6.94 -0.33
N THR A 66 -1.18 -7.56 0.76
CA THR A 66 -2.47 -7.34 1.39
C THR A 66 -2.33 -6.95 2.85
N ILE A 67 -3.24 -6.10 3.31
CA ILE A 67 -3.34 -5.67 4.71
C ILE A 67 -4.79 -5.29 5.01
N SER A 68 -5.23 -5.43 6.26
CA SER A 68 -6.53 -4.88 6.65
C SER A 68 -6.48 -3.34 6.64
N LEU A 69 -7.60 -2.67 6.35
CA LEU A 69 -7.67 -1.21 6.46
C LEU A 69 -7.40 -0.74 7.89
N ALA A 70 -7.79 -1.54 8.89
CA ALA A 70 -7.55 -1.22 10.29
C ALA A 70 -6.05 -1.26 10.62
N ASP A 71 -5.35 -2.33 10.23
CA ASP A 71 -3.92 -2.48 10.48
C ASP A 71 -3.09 -1.47 9.69
N PHE A 72 -3.49 -1.17 8.45
CA PHE A 72 -2.86 -0.11 7.67
C PHE A 72 -2.93 1.26 8.37
N LEU A 73 -4.05 1.58 9.00
CA LEU A 73 -4.20 2.83 9.76
C LEU A 73 -3.48 2.78 11.11
N ARG A 74 -3.36 1.60 11.71
CA ARG A 74 -2.69 1.39 13.00
C ARG A 74 -1.18 1.48 12.87
N HIS A 75 -0.62 0.86 11.84
CA HIS A 75 0.82 0.73 11.61
C HIS A 75 1.36 1.77 10.62
N GLY A 76 0.48 2.44 9.89
CA GLY A 76 0.84 3.47 8.94
C GLY A 76 1.30 4.76 9.62
N LYS A 77 2.28 5.42 9.00
CA LYS A 77 2.78 6.74 9.39
C LYS A 77 2.28 7.80 8.42
N LEU A 78 1.78 8.91 8.95
CA LEU A 78 1.41 10.07 8.13
C LEU A 78 2.68 10.80 7.67
N VAL A 79 2.77 11.07 6.37
CA VAL A 79 3.88 11.80 5.73
C VAL A 79 3.33 12.79 4.71
N ASP A 80 4.00 13.92 4.52
CA ASP A 80 3.75 14.85 3.43
C ASP A 80 5.08 15.27 2.79
N TYR A 81 5.22 15.05 1.49
CA TYR A 81 6.39 15.39 0.68
C TYR A 81 6.04 16.40 -0.43
N GLY A 82 5.02 17.23 -0.22
CA GLY A 82 4.56 18.25 -1.19
C GLY A 82 3.51 17.73 -2.18
N HIS A 83 3.00 16.52 -1.98
CA HIS A 83 1.94 15.92 -2.79
C HIS A 83 0.61 15.75 -2.03
N GLY A 84 0.57 16.24 -0.80
CA GLY A 84 -0.50 16.06 0.17
C GLY A 84 -0.23 14.85 1.06
N GLU A 85 -0.99 14.76 2.15
CA GLU A 85 -0.80 13.73 3.17
C GLU A 85 -0.99 12.31 2.62
N GLN A 86 -0.05 11.45 2.97
CA GLN A 86 -0.04 10.02 2.65
C GLN A 86 0.20 9.22 3.93
N ILE A 87 -0.44 8.06 4.01
CA ILE A 87 -0.18 7.07 5.05
C ILE A 87 0.77 6.06 4.42
N VAL A 88 2.01 5.99 4.90
CA VAL A 88 3.00 4.98 4.49
C VAL A 88 3.00 3.84 5.50
N CYS A 89 2.87 2.60 5.03
CA CYS A 89 2.89 1.43 5.90
C CYS A 89 4.09 0.54 5.52
N PRO A 90 5.02 0.27 6.46
CA PRO A 90 6.13 -0.65 6.26
C PRO A 90 5.68 -2.03 5.79
N LEU A 91 6.48 -2.68 4.92
CA LEU A 91 6.17 -3.98 4.31
C LEU A 91 6.06 -5.11 5.33
N GLU A 92 6.72 -5.03 6.49
CA GLU A 92 6.63 -6.03 7.56
C GLU A 92 5.20 -6.25 8.12
N HIS A 93 4.29 -5.30 7.87
CA HIS A 93 2.88 -5.40 8.28
C HIS A 93 1.96 -5.93 7.17
N TRP A 94 2.49 -6.16 5.97
CA TRP A 94 1.72 -6.68 4.84
C TRP A 94 1.90 -8.19 4.75
N THR A 95 0.84 -8.88 4.34
CA THR A 95 0.92 -10.25 3.87
C THR A 95 1.27 -10.23 2.39
N SER A 96 2.36 -10.87 1.99
CA SER A 96 2.77 -11.03 0.59
C SER A 96 2.49 -12.44 0.09
N ASP A 97 2.06 -12.56 -1.16
CA ASP A 97 1.95 -13.86 -1.85
C ASP A 97 3.31 -14.38 -2.34
N ALA A 98 4.38 -13.59 -2.16
CA ALA A 98 5.74 -14.01 -2.46
C ALA A 98 6.28 -14.91 -1.34
N GLU A 99 6.85 -16.06 -1.73
CA GLU A 99 7.76 -16.84 -0.89
C GLU A 99 8.77 -15.89 -0.21
N PRO A 100 9.06 -16.07 1.09
CA PRO A 100 9.96 -15.17 1.81
C PRO A 100 11.29 -15.10 1.07
N LYS A 101 11.68 -13.90 0.61
CA LYS A 101 13.02 -13.67 0.09
C LYS A 101 14.00 -13.95 1.22
N GLU A 102 14.75 -15.05 1.11
CA GLU A 102 15.88 -15.32 1.98
C GLU A 102 16.74 -14.05 2.07
N ARG A 103 16.85 -13.48 3.27
CA ARG A 103 17.92 -12.52 3.54
C ARG A 103 19.21 -13.32 3.36
N ILE A 104 19.90 -13.12 2.25
CA ILE A 104 21.32 -13.44 2.19
C ILE A 104 21.99 -12.51 3.20
N GLN A 105 22.17 -13.01 4.43
CA GLN A 105 23.13 -12.43 5.35
C GLN A 105 24.48 -12.58 4.67
N GLN A 106 25.03 -11.48 4.17
CA GLN A 106 26.45 -11.42 3.87
C GLN A 106 27.20 -11.70 5.18
N LEU A 107 27.65 -12.94 5.34
CA LEU A 107 28.73 -13.28 6.25
C LEU A 107 29.97 -12.55 5.74
N ALA A 108 30.26 -11.41 6.36
CA ALA A 108 31.62 -10.88 6.39
C ALA A 108 32.47 -11.90 7.16
N PHE A 109 33.16 -12.77 6.43
CA PHE A 109 34.32 -13.44 6.98
C PHE A 109 35.49 -12.46 6.87
N PHE A 110 36.02 -12.10 8.04
CA PHE A 110 37.34 -11.52 8.22
C PHE A 110 38.42 -12.50 7.75
#